data_AF-A0A0A6Z5Q4-F1
#
_entry.id   AF-A0A0A6Z5Q4-F1
#
_cell.length_a   1.000
_cell.length_b   1.000
_cell.length_c   1.000
_cell.angle_alpha   90.00
_cell.angle_beta   90.00
_cell.angle_gamma   90.00
#
_symmetry.space_group_name_H-M   'P 1'
#
loop_
_entity.id
_entity.type
_entity.pdbx_description
1 polymer ?
#
loop_
_entity_poly.entity_id
_entity_poly.type
_entity_poly.pdbx_seq_one_letter_code
_entity_poly.pdbx_strand_id
1 'polypeptide(L)'
;MSPVFLNLLLAFSLALLGTLLFRSHLMSTLLCLEGMMLSLFLMSSLISLNSQFSLAFIIPIIILVFAACEAAVGLALLVMVSNSYGTDYVQNLNLLQC
;
A
#
# COMPACT_ATOMS: atom_id res chain seq x y z
N MET A 1 19.80 -3.94 15.90
CA MET A 1 18.65 -3.36 15.17
C MET A 1 18.59 -1.89 15.50
N SER A 2 18.78 -1.01 14.53
CA SER A 2 18.72 0.43 14.80
C SER A 2 17.28 0.82 15.16
N PRO A 3 17.06 1.84 16.02
CA PRO A 3 15.72 2.30 16.40
C PRO A 3 14.85 2.67 15.20
N VAL A 4 15.46 3.02 14.07
CA VAL A 4 14.80 3.31 12.80
C VAL A 4 13.99 2.11 12.27
N PHE A 5 14.51 0.88 12.36
CA PHE A 5 13.77 -0.31 11.94
C PHE A 5 12.50 -0.51 12.76
N LEU A 6 12.55 -0.24 14.07
CA LEU A 6 11.38 -0.37 14.94
C LEU A 6 10.30 0.66 14.58
N ASN A 7 10.68 1.90 14.28
CA ASN A 7 9.75 2.93 13.82
C ASN A 7 9.11 2.60 12.46
N LEU A 8 9.89 2.02 11.54
CA LEU A 8 9.38 1.60 10.23
C LEU A 8 8.43 0.39 10.33
N LEU A 9 8.71 -0.57 11.22
CA LEU A 9 7.78 -1.67 11.53
C LEU A 9 6.47 -1.14 12.14
N LEU A 10 6.56 -0.18 13.04
CA LEU A 10 5.37 0.49 13.60
C LEU A 10 4.57 1.20 12.49
N ALA A 11 5.22 1.95 11.61
CA ALA A 11 4.57 2.60 10.48
C ALA A 11 3.85 1.59 9.57
N PHE A 12 4.49 0.47 9.24
CA PHE A 12 3.87 -0.62 8.48
C PHE A 12 2.64 -1.19 9.21
N SER A 13 2.74 -1.47 10.52
CA SER A 13 1.63 -2.00 11.30
C SER A 13 0.44 -1.03 11.40
N LEU A 14 0.69 0.28 11.49
CA LEU A 14 -0.35 1.31 11.52
C LEU A 14 -1.05 1.44 10.16
N ALA A 15 -0.30 1.39 9.06
CA ALA A 15 -0.87 1.39 7.72
C ALA A 15 -1.69 0.12 7.45
N LEU A 16 -1.21 -1.05 7.90
CA LEU A 16 -1.94 -2.32 7.85
C LEU A 16 -3.26 -2.23 8.64
N LEU A 17 -3.22 -1.75 9.88
CA LEU A 17 -4.42 -1.52 10.69
C LEU A 17 -5.40 -0.56 9.98
N GLY A 18 -4.89 0.49 9.34
CA GLY A 18 -5.69 1.43 8.54
C GLY A 18 -6.41 0.76 7.37
N THR A 19 -5.77 -0.18 6.68
CA THR A 19 -6.43 -0.93 5.59
C THR A 19 -7.47 -1.93 6.09
N LEU A 20 -7.21 -2.63 7.20
CA LEU A 20 -8.13 -3.60 7.78
C LEU A 20 -9.38 -2.92 8.34
N LEU A 21 -9.23 -1.72 8.89
CA LEU A 21 -10.32 -0.87 9.34
C LEU A 21 -10.92 -0.10 8.16
N PHE A 22 -11.62 -0.83 7.29
CA PHE A 22 -12.32 -0.25 6.15
C PHE A 22 -13.22 0.91 6.60
N ARG A 23 -12.86 2.13 6.19
CA ARG A 23 -13.76 3.28 6.23
C ARG A 23 -14.60 3.31 4.96
N SER A 24 -15.63 4.15 4.98
CA SER A 24 -16.62 4.28 3.91
C SER A 24 -15.99 4.52 2.53
N HIS A 25 -14.87 5.25 2.44
CA HIS A 25 -14.24 5.63 1.18
C HIS A 25 -13.08 4.71 0.76
N LEU A 26 -13.16 4.15 -0.45
CA LEU A 26 -12.10 3.33 -1.05
C LEU A 26 -10.78 4.08 -1.24
N MET A 27 -10.82 5.40 -1.51
CA MET A 27 -9.60 6.22 -1.63
C MET A 27 -8.70 6.14 -0.39
N SER A 28 -9.31 6.10 0.80
CA SER A 28 -8.55 6.08 2.06
C SER A 28 -7.79 4.75 2.26
N THR A 29 -8.35 3.64 1.77
CA THR A 29 -7.67 2.35 1.86
C THR A 29 -6.54 2.21 0.84
N LEU A 30 -6.69 2.79 -0.37
CA LEU A 30 -5.61 2.88 -1.35
C LEU A 30 -4.41 3.67 -0.83
N LEU A 31 -4.64 4.81 -0.16
CA LEU A 31 -3.56 5.59 0.47
C LEU A 31 -2.85 4.80 1.59
N CYS A 32 -3.58 4.02 2.38
CA CYS A 32 -2.96 3.16 3.38
C CYS A 32 -2.13 2.02 2.74
N LEU A 33 -2.56 1.47 1.60
CA LEU A 33 -1.76 0.51 0.82
C LEU A 33 -0.46 1.15 0.30
N GLU A 34 -0.52 2.36 -0.25
CA GLU A 34 0.69 3.09 -0.67
C GLU A 34 1.64 3.35 0.51
N GLY A 35 1.10 3.71 1.68
CA GLY A 35 1.87 3.87 2.91
C GLY A 35 2.59 2.59 3.35
N MET A 36 1.95 1.42 3.22
CA MET A 36 2.59 0.13 3.47
C MET A 36 3.74 -0.14 2.50
N MET A 37 3.53 0.05 1.19
CA MET A 37 4.56 -0.16 0.17
C MET A 37 5.77 0.76 0.38
N LEU A 38 5.54 2.02 0.77
CA LEU A 38 6.60 2.98 1.08
C LEU A 38 7.42 2.54 2.29
N SER A 39 6.79 2.06 3.36
CA SER A 39 7.51 1.56 4.54
C SER A 39 8.38 0.32 4.22
N LEU A 40 7.90 -0.59 3.35
CA LEU A 40 8.67 -1.74 2.86
C LEU A 40 9.85 -1.31 1.97
N PHE A 41 9.65 -0.30 1.13
CA PHE A 41 10.74 0.30 0.34
C PHE A 41 11.85 0.89 1.23
N LEU A 42 11.48 1.65 2.27
CA LEU A 42 12.45 2.22 3.21
C LEU A 42 13.19 1.13 4.00
N MET A 43 12.49 0.07 4.41
CA MET A 43 13.13 -1.06 5.10
C MET A 43 14.12 -1.80 4.21
N SER A 44 13.71 -2.17 3.00
CA SER A 44 14.58 -2.90 2.05
C SER A 44 15.80 -2.07 1.63
N SER A 45 15.64 -0.77 1.40
CA SER A 45 16.74 0.13 1.08
C SER A 45 17.73 0.26 2.25
N LEU A 46 17.26 0.43 3.49
CA LEU A 46 18.14 0.47 4.66
C LEU A 46 18.89 -0.85 4.88
N ILE A 47 18.25 -1.99 4.63
CA ILE A 47 18.92 -3.30 4.69
C ILE A 47 20.03 -3.38 3.64
N SER A 48 19.74 -2.98 2.39
CA SER A 48 20.72 -3.01 1.29
C SER A 48 21.92 -2.09 1.54
N LEU A 49 21.69 -0.91 2.12
CA LEU A 49 22.75 0.03 2.51
C LEU A 49 23.62 -0.53 3.63
N ASN A 50 23.02 -1.13 4.66
CA ASN A 50 23.75 -1.68 5.80
C ASN A 50 24.58 -2.93 5.44
N SER A 51 24.10 -3.76 4.52
CA SER A 51 24.80 -4.98 4.09
C SER A 51 25.87 -4.73 3.02
N GLN A 52 26.00 -3.49 2.53
CA GLN A 52 26.92 -3.07 1.46
C GLN A 52 26.86 -3.97 0.20
N PHE A 53 25.71 -4.59 -0.07
CA PHE A 53 25.53 -5.46 -1.22
C PHE A 53 24.92 -4.68 -2.38
N SER A 54 25.74 -4.33 -3.37
CA SER A 54 25.33 -3.48 -4.50
C SER A 54 24.20 -4.10 -5.35
N LEU A 55 24.14 -5.42 -5.46
CA LEU A 55 23.09 -6.13 -6.19
C LEU A 55 21.72 -6.07 -5.46
N ALA A 56 21.70 -5.86 -4.13
CA ALA A 56 20.44 -5.74 -3.38
C ALA A 56 19.67 -4.45 -3.70
N PHE A 57 20.30 -3.43 -4.29
CA PHE A 57 19.60 -2.19 -4.68
C PHE A 57 18.55 -2.40 -5.77
N ILE A 58 18.60 -3.52 -6.50
CA ILE A 58 17.58 -3.87 -7.49
C ILE A 58 16.24 -4.20 -6.80
N ILE A 59 16.27 -4.78 -5.59
CA ILE A 59 15.07 -5.26 -4.88
C ILE A 59 14.11 -4.10 -4.53
N PRO A 60 14.54 -2.99 -3.88
CA PRO A 60 13.67 -1.85 -3.62
C PRO A 60 13.03 -1.26 -4.89
N ILE A 61 13.76 -1.25 -6.01
CA ILE A 61 13.24 -0.71 -7.27
C ILE A 61 12.14 -1.60 -7.83
N ILE A 62 12.34 -2.92 -7.81
CA ILE A 62 11.31 -3.89 -8.23
C ILE A 62 10.03 -3.74 -7.38
N ILE A 63 10.18 -3.60 -6.05
CA ILE A 63 9.05 -3.38 -5.14
C ILE A 63 8.26 -2.13 -5.55
N LEU A 64 8.94 -1.04 -5.89
CA LEU A 64 8.30 0.22 -6.25
C LEU A 64 7.56 0.15 -7.60
N VAL A 65 8.10 -0.58 -8.58
CA VAL A 65 7.44 -0.79 -9.87
C VAL A 65 6.14 -1.57 -9.70
N PHE A 66 6.17 -2.69 -8.95
CA PHE A 66 4.95 -3.47 -8.70
C PHE A 66 3.93 -2.70 -7.85
N ALA A 67 4.38 -1.90 -6.87
CA ALA A 67 3.51 -1.02 -6.10
C ALA A 67 2.73 -0.03 -6.99
N ALA A 68 3.42 0.60 -7.94
CA ALA A 68 2.80 1.55 -8.86
C ALA A 68 1.79 0.85 -9.80
N CYS A 69 2.09 -0.37 -10.24
CA CYS A 69 1.15 -1.17 -11.04
C CYS A 69 -0.12 -1.53 -10.27
N GLU A 70 0.01 -1.97 -9.01
CA GLU A 70 -1.13 -2.25 -8.14
C GLU A 70 -1.98 -1.00 -7.88
N ALA A 71 -1.34 0.14 -7.60
CA ALA A 71 -2.04 1.42 -7.41
C ALA A 71 -2.79 1.87 -8.67
N ALA A 72 -2.18 1.72 -9.86
CA ALA A 72 -2.83 2.06 -11.13
C ALA A 72 -4.09 1.22 -11.38
N VAL A 73 -4.02 -0.10 -11.12
CA VAL A 73 -5.17 -0.99 -11.23
C VAL A 73 -6.23 -0.66 -10.17
N GLY A 74 -5.82 -0.37 -8.93
CA GLY A 74 -6.71 0.05 -7.85
C GLY A 74 -7.49 1.33 -8.18
N LEU A 75 -6.83 2.33 -8.76
CA LEU A 75 -7.47 3.55 -9.23
C LEU A 75 -8.41 3.31 -10.42
N ALA A 76 -8.03 2.45 -11.37
CA ALA A 76 -8.91 2.08 -12.49
C ALA A 76 -10.21 1.42 -12.00
N LEU A 77 -10.12 0.54 -10.99
CA LEU A 77 -11.29 -0.05 -10.35
C LEU A 77 -12.14 0.99 -9.62
N LEU A 78 -11.52 1.95 -8.95
CA LEU A 78 -12.24 3.02 -8.27
C LEU A 78 -13.06 3.87 -9.25
N VAL A 79 -12.48 4.19 -10.42
CA VAL A 79 -13.21 4.88 -11.51
C VAL A 79 -14.39 4.06 -12.00
N MET A 80 -14.28 2.73 -12.08
CA MET A 80 -15.40 1.88 -12.46
C MET A 80 -16.52 1.89 -11.40
N VAL A 81 -16.18 1.85 -10.11
CA VAL A 81 -17.13 1.92 -9.00
C VAL A 81 -17.84 3.27 -8.95
N SER A 82 -17.10 4.37 -9.15
CA SER A 82 -17.68 5.71 -9.17
C SER A 82 -18.59 5.91 -10.38
N ASN A 83 -18.26 5.34 -11.55
CA ASN A 83 -19.13 5.36 -12.72
C ASN A 83 -20.41 4.54 -12.53
N SER A 84 -20.39 3.42 -11.79
CA SER A 84 -21.58 2.58 -11.59
C SER A 84 -22.49 3.06 -10.46
N TYR A 85 -21.93 3.57 -9.36
CA TYR A 85 -22.69 3.95 -8.16
C TYR A 85 -22.72 5.46 -7.89
N GLY A 86 -22.02 6.28 -8.70
CA GLY A 86 -21.91 7.73 -8.51
C GLY A 86 -21.11 8.17 -7.29
N THR A 87 -20.63 7.24 -6.46
CA THR A 87 -19.93 7.49 -5.19
C THR A 87 -18.89 6.41 -4.90
N ASP A 88 -17.81 6.77 -4.21
CA ASP A 88 -16.67 5.87 -3.89
C ASP A 88 -16.91 5.01 -2.62
N TYR A 89 -18.19 4.78 -2.28
CA TYR A 89 -18.56 4.10 -1.05
C TYR A 89 -18.50 2.58 -1.19
N VAL A 90 -17.71 1.93 -0.34
CA VAL A 90 -17.57 0.47 -0.31
C VAL A 90 -18.90 -0.23 0.02
N GLN A 91 -19.76 0.42 0.79
CA GLN A 91 -21.07 -0.10 1.21
C GLN A 91 -22.04 -0.37 0.04
N ASN A 92 -21.82 0.25 -1.13
CA ASN A 92 -22.67 0.06 -2.29
C ASN A 92 -22.41 -1.28 -3.02
N LEU A 93 -21.29 -1.95 -2.72
CA LEU A 93 -20.84 -3.19 -3.38
C LEU A 93 -21.47 -4.47 -2.76
N ASN A 94 -22.75 -4.42 -2.36
CA ASN A 94 -23.41 -5.55 -1.67
C ASN A 94 -24.18 -6.52 -2.60
N LEU A 95 -24.14 -6.32 -3.92
CA LEU A 95 -24.90 -7.13 -4.88
C LEU A 95 -24.48 -8.61 -4.92
N LEU A 96 -23.25 -8.93 -4.53
CA LEU A 96 -22.70 -10.30 -4.52
C LEU A 96 -23.13 -11.13 -3.30
N GLN A 97 -23.93 -10.56 -2.38
CA GLN A 97 -24.46 -11.30 -1.23
C GLN A 97 -25.67 -12.20 -1.61
N CYS A 98 -26.29 -11.97 -2.78
CA CYS A 98 -27.37 -12.78 -3.33
C CYS A 98 -26.83 -14.02 -4.04
#